data_AF-A0A1X0SGR9-F1
#
_entry.id   AF-A0A1X0SGR9-F1
#
_cell.length_a   1.000
_cell.length_b   1.000
_cell.length_c   1.000
_cell.angle_alpha   90.00
_cell.angle_beta   90.00
_cell.angle_gamma   90.00
#
_symmetry.space_group_name_H-M   'P 1'
#
loop_
_entity.id
_entity.type
_entity.pdbx_description
1 polymer ?
#
loop_
_entity_poly.entity_id
_entity_poly.type
_entity_poly.pdbx_seq_one_letter_code
_entity_poly.pdbx_strand_id
1 'polypeptide(L)'
;MNEIEVCRLLRDTCYVMLVPEFSKSRREEAESIMRCAQKEHVDYMTLFSFIGVDAVKKEDNRLEELKDYRYLEDLIPKYFSKDNYCIMRLPLFYQFFFYMGPLIEDENKICLPVSEHVQWCVIDMEDALDAIAQLSNVVKGKKNKTLFNFTPSQRNYNVKDVVSAASKALDRDIAFEKSSRSSIRDYLKDLRNDNRFRERPSEGHGMFPLGRYLNETNINTILDYWELSEAKHTDVISQDLEDAIGRNPTSLKDFFHRNREQFKRLR
;
A
#
# COMPACT_ATOMS: atom_id res chain seq x y z
N MET A 1 16.26 13.09 10.01
CA MET A 1 17.04 11.91 10.46
C MET A 1 18.51 12.29 10.50
N ASN A 2 19.31 11.80 11.47
CA ASN A 2 20.75 12.07 11.52
C ASN A 2 21.50 11.09 10.62
N GLU A 3 22.15 11.57 9.55
CA GLU A 3 22.85 10.70 8.58
C GLU A 3 23.92 9.81 9.22
N ILE A 4 24.61 10.29 10.27
CA ILE A 4 25.61 9.50 11.01
C ILE A 4 24.96 8.26 11.65
N GLU A 5 23.77 8.42 12.21
CA GLU A 5 23.06 7.33 12.85
C GLU A 5 22.51 6.33 11.84
N VAL A 6 22.01 6.80 10.69
CA VAL A 6 21.54 5.94 9.59
C VAL A 6 22.69 5.07 9.07
N CYS A 7 23.83 5.67 8.76
CA CYS A 7 25.00 4.93 8.30
C CYS A 7 25.46 3.91 9.36
N ARG A 8 25.44 4.27 10.66
CA ARG A 8 25.72 3.31 11.74
C ARG A 8 24.76 2.12 11.76
N LEU A 9 23.46 2.34 11.53
CA LEU A 9 22.45 1.27 11.50
C LEU A 9 22.58 0.35 10.28
N LEU A 10 23.12 0.85 9.18
CA LEU A 10 23.26 0.11 7.92
C LEU A 10 24.58 -0.64 7.78
N ARG A 11 25.53 -0.42 8.70
CA ARG A 11 26.79 -1.16 8.73
C ARG A 11 26.54 -2.66 8.80
N ASP A 12 27.28 -3.42 8.00
CA ASP A 12 27.19 -4.90 7.90
C ASP A 12 25.80 -5.42 7.47
N THR A 13 24.95 -4.55 6.90
CA THR A 13 23.61 -4.93 6.41
C THR A 13 23.68 -5.38 4.95
N CYS A 14 23.26 -6.60 4.65
CA CYS A 14 23.20 -7.11 3.28
C CYS A 14 21.98 -6.60 2.50
N TYR A 15 20.82 -6.49 3.15
CA TYR A 15 19.55 -6.19 2.49
C TYR A 15 18.81 -5.08 3.22
N VAL A 16 18.33 -4.08 2.47
CA VAL A 16 17.51 -3.00 3.00
C VAL A 16 16.20 -2.92 2.21
N MET A 17 15.08 -2.95 2.91
CA MET A 17 13.77 -2.58 2.36
C MET A 17 13.45 -1.15 2.79
N LEU A 18 13.57 -0.21 1.85
CA LEU A 18 13.19 1.18 2.05
C LEU A 18 11.68 1.35 1.85
N VAL A 19 10.98 1.60 2.94
CA VAL A 19 9.58 2.02 2.96
C VAL A 19 9.54 3.53 3.19
N PRO A 20 9.25 4.36 2.16
CA PRO A 20 9.20 5.80 2.32
C PRO A 20 8.16 6.20 3.38
N GLU A 21 8.57 6.99 4.36
CA GLU A 21 7.70 7.42 5.47
C GLU A 21 6.59 8.35 4.96
N PHE A 22 5.45 8.38 5.65
CA PHE A 22 4.40 9.36 5.40
C PHE A 22 4.74 10.68 6.11
N SER A 23 5.86 11.30 5.72
CA SER A 23 6.35 12.57 6.25
C SER A 23 6.44 13.65 5.15
N LYS A 24 6.49 14.92 5.57
CA LYS A 24 6.75 16.05 4.65
C LYS A 24 8.20 16.08 4.13
N SER A 25 9.09 15.29 4.73
CA SER A 25 10.52 15.20 4.38
C SER A 25 10.86 13.85 3.75
N ARG A 26 9.86 13.15 3.20
CA ARG A 26 9.98 11.79 2.66
C ARG A 26 11.13 11.67 1.67
N ARG A 27 11.31 12.65 0.78
CA ARG A 27 12.38 12.63 -0.23
C ARG A 27 13.75 12.70 0.43
N GLU A 28 13.96 13.66 1.32
CA GLU A 28 15.24 13.85 2.00
C GLU A 28 15.59 12.65 2.90
N GLU A 29 14.59 12.10 3.58
CA GLU A 29 14.74 10.92 4.44
C GLU A 29 15.12 9.67 3.62
N ALA A 30 14.39 9.39 2.55
CA ALA A 30 14.65 8.26 1.68
C ALA A 30 16.00 8.38 0.96
N GLU A 31 16.36 9.56 0.45
CA GLU A 31 17.66 9.80 -0.18
C GLU A 31 18.80 9.63 0.82
N SER A 32 18.65 10.11 2.07
CA SER A 32 19.64 9.91 3.12
C SER A 32 19.90 8.43 3.38
N ILE A 33 18.85 7.61 3.42
CA ILE A 33 18.96 6.15 3.55
C ILE A 33 19.65 5.53 2.33
N MET A 34 19.27 5.89 1.10
CA MET A 34 19.92 5.37 -0.11
C MET A 34 21.41 5.73 -0.15
N ARG A 35 21.76 6.97 0.19
CA ARG A 35 23.15 7.45 0.26
C ARG A 35 23.95 6.71 1.33
N CYS A 36 23.41 6.54 2.54
CA CYS A 36 24.10 5.77 3.58
C CYS A 36 24.23 4.29 3.21
N ALA A 37 23.19 3.67 2.63
CA ALA A 37 23.26 2.29 2.17
C ALA A 37 24.34 2.08 1.11
N GLN A 38 24.50 3.02 0.18
CA GLN A 38 25.60 3.00 -0.78
C GLN A 38 26.97 3.14 -0.10
N LYS A 39 27.10 4.07 0.86
CA LYS A 39 28.35 4.30 1.61
C LYS A 39 28.78 3.09 2.43
N GLU A 40 27.83 2.41 3.07
CA GLU A 40 28.06 1.23 3.91
C GLU A 40 28.03 -0.08 3.10
N HIS A 41 28.03 0.00 1.76
CA HIS A 41 28.11 -1.14 0.85
C HIS A 41 27.02 -2.20 1.05
N VAL A 42 25.77 -1.76 1.27
CA VAL A 42 24.61 -2.65 1.30
C VAL A 42 24.52 -3.43 -0.02
N ASP A 43 24.45 -4.76 0.07
CA ASP A 43 24.47 -5.63 -1.12
C ASP A 43 23.24 -5.44 -2.01
N TYR A 44 22.07 -5.19 -1.40
CA TYR A 44 20.81 -5.12 -2.12
C TYR A 44 19.80 -4.15 -1.49
N MET A 45 19.22 -3.26 -2.30
CA MET A 45 18.22 -2.28 -1.89
C MET A 45 16.86 -2.54 -2.56
N THR A 46 15.81 -2.64 -1.78
CA THR A 46 14.44 -2.69 -2.28
C THR A 46 13.70 -1.40 -1.94
N LEU A 47 12.93 -0.87 -2.88
CA LEU A 47 12.07 0.31 -2.67
C LEU A 47 10.59 -0.09 -2.70
N PHE A 48 9.84 0.24 -1.64
CA PHE A 48 8.38 0.28 -1.67
C PHE A 48 7.90 1.45 -2.53
N SER A 49 7.01 1.16 -3.47
CA SER A 49 6.38 2.15 -4.34
C SER A 49 4.92 1.80 -4.60
N PHE A 50 4.21 2.61 -5.38
CA PHE A 50 2.80 2.40 -5.71
C PHE A 50 2.60 1.94 -7.16
N ILE A 51 1.61 1.06 -7.35
CA ILE A 51 1.14 0.71 -8.71
C ILE A 51 0.67 1.97 -9.44
N GLY A 52 1.03 2.10 -10.72
CA GLY A 52 0.63 3.20 -11.59
C GLY A 52 1.41 4.51 -11.40
N VAL A 53 2.40 4.54 -10.50
CA VAL A 53 3.15 5.77 -10.18
C VAL A 53 3.95 6.32 -11.37
N ASP A 54 4.26 5.51 -12.37
CA ASP A 54 4.88 5.95 -13.63
C ASP A 54 3.99 6.86 -14.48
N ALA A 55 2.68 6.84 -14.27
CA ALA A 55 1.77 7.78 -14.92
C ALA A 55 1.78 9.18 -14.29
N VAL A 56 2.38 9.33 -13.09
CA VAL A 56 2.42 10.62 -12.38
C VAL A 56 3.37 11.57 -13.09
N LYS A 57 2.82 12.68 -13.59
CA LYS A 57 3.59 13.75 -14.24
C LYS A 57 4.10 14.73 -13.19
N LYS A 58 5.32 15.26 -13.40
CA LYS A 58 5.94 16.26 -12.51
C LYS A 58 5.05 17.49 -12.30
N GLU A 59 4.27 17.86 -13.30
CA GLU A 59 3.42 19.06 -13.30
C GLU A 59 2.00 18.81 -12.76
N ASP A 60 1.63 17.55 -12.43
CA ASP A 60 0.29 17.24 -11.91
C ASP A 60 0.19 17.54 -10.41
N ASN A 61 -0.21 18.77 -10.07
CA ASN A 61 -0.32 19.22 -8.67
C ASN A 61 -1.41 18.49 -7.85
N ARG A 62 -2.19 17.59 -8.45
CA ARG A 62 -3.23 16.83 -7.74
C ARG A 62 -2.69 15.59 -7.04
N LEU A 63 -1.58 15.04 -7.55
CA LEU A 63 -0.97 13.78 -7.10
C LEU A 63 0.37 14.02 -6.39
N GLU A 64 0.44 15.07 -5.58
CA GLU A 64 1.69 15.58 -5.01
C GLU A 64 2.43 14.53 -4.18
N GLU A 65 1.72 13.70 -3.40
CA GLU A 65 2.35 12.69 -2.56
C GLU A 65 2.98 11.58 -3.42
N LEU A 66 2.33 11.20 -4.53
CA LEU A 66 2.84 10.16 -5.42
C LEU A 66 3.98 10.63 -6.32
N LYS A 67 4.18 11.95 -6.49
CA LYS A 67 5.38 12.48 -7.14
C LYS A 67 6.65 12.11 -6.38
N ASP A 68 6.59 12.02 -5.05
CA ASP A 68 7.75 11.62 -4.25
C ASP A 68 8.15 10.19 -4.56
N TYR A 69 7.19 9.27 -4.64
CA TYR A 69 7.45 7.88 -5.00
C TYR A 69 8.02 7.78 -6.42
N ARG A 70 7.46 8.52 -7.38
CA ARG A 70 8.02 8.58 -8.74
C ARG A 70 9.47 9.08 -8.73
N TYR A 71 9.74 10.13 -7.97
CA TYR A 71 11.08 10.69 -7.82
C TYR A 71 12.06 9.65 -7.24
N LEU A 72 11.65 8.90 -6.22
CA LEU A 72 12.48 7.86 -5.61
C LEU A 72 12.74 6.67 -6.55
N GLU A 73 11.76 6.27 -7.37
CA GLU A 73 11.97 5.27 -8.44
C GLU A 73 13.01 5.74 -9.47
N ASP A 74 12.99 7.02 -9.85
CA ASP A 74 13.97 7.61 -10.76
C ASP A 74 15.35 7.81 -10.09
N LEU A 75 15.40 7.83 -8.75
CA LEU A 75 16.61 8.11 -7.96
C LEU A 75 17.41 6.85 -7.67
N ILE A 76 16.76 5.74 -7.29
CA ILE A 76 17.45 4.50 -6.88
C ILE A 76 18.49 3.97 -7.88
N PRO A 77 18.32 4.05 -9.22
CA PRO A 77 19.32 3.56 -10.17
C PRO A 77 20.60 4.43 -10.22
N LYS A 78 20.59 5.61 -9.60
CA LYS A 78 21.78 6.46 -9.45
C LYS A 78 22.67 6.00 -8.29
N TYR A 79 22.11 5.26 -7.34
CA TYR A 79 22.83 4.75 -6.17
C TYR A 79 23.22 3.27 -6.33
N PHE A 80 22.39 2.49 -7.01
CA PHE A 80 22.55 1.03 -7.12
C PHE A 80 22.55 0.55 -8.57
N SER A 81 23.37 -0.47 -8.84
CA SER A 81 23.39 -1.16 -10.13
C SER A 81 22.10 -1.99 -10.32
N LYS A 82 21.75 -2.33 -11.55
CA LYS A 82 20.55 -3.15 -11.85
C LYS A 82 20.55 -4.52 -11.18
N ASP A 83 21.70 -5.03 -10.74
CA ASP A 83 21.80 -6.31 -10.03
C ASP A 83 21.64 -6.17 -8.51
N ASN A 84 21.62 -4.93 -7.99
CA ASN A 84 21.66 -4.61 -6.57
C ASN A 84 20.42 -3.83 -6.08
N TYR A 85 19.37 -3.71 -6.90
CA TYR A 85 18.11 -3.15 -6.42
C TYR A 85 16.87 -3.75 -7.08
N CYS A 86 15.74 -3.66 -6.39
CA CYS A 86 14.44 -3.71 -7.06
C CYS A 86 13.46 -2.69 -6.49
N ILE A 87 12.45 -2.40 -7.29
CA ILE A 87 11.30 -1.58 -6.92
C ILE A 87 10.11 -2.53 -6.82
N MET A 88 9.42 -2.52 -5.69
CA MET A 88 8.18 -3.27 -5.49
C MET A 88 7.05 -2.26 -5.49
N ARG A 89 6.23 -2.27 -6.54
CA ARG A 89 5.02 -1.45 -6.62
C ARG A 89 3.86 -2.23 -6.03
N LEU A 90 3.25 -1.66 -5.00
CA LEU A 90 2.11 -2.23 -4.29
C LEU A 90 0.88 -1.34 -4.44
N PRO A 91 -0.33 -1.92 -4.47
CA PRO A 91 -1.56 -1.16 -4.37
C PRO A 91 -1.87 -0.80 -2.92
N LEU A 92 -3.03 -0.17 -2.69
CA LEU A 92 -3.62 -0.19 -1.36
C LEU A 92 -3.92 -1.61 -0.90
N PHE A 93 -3.84 -1.84 0.40
CA PHE A 93 -4.14 -3.14 0.98
C PHE A 93 -5.61 -3.29 1.35
N TYR A 94 -6.11 -4.51 1.42
CA TYR A 94 -7.46 -4.81 1.92
C TYR A 94 -7.73 -4.24 3.31
N GLN A 95 -6.69 -4.13 4.13
CA GLN A 95 -6.73 -3.53 5.46
C GLN A 95 -7.26 -2.08 5.43
N PHE A 96 -7.17 -1.37 4.30
CA PHE A 96 -7.82 -0.06 4.13
C PHE A 96 -9.34 -0.13 4.38
N PHE A 97 -10.01 -1.23 4.03
CA PHE A 97 -11.45 -1.37 4.21
C PHE A 97 -11.88 -1.41 5.68
N PHE A 98 -10.98 -1.69 6.63
CA PHE A 98 -11.31 -1.52 8.05
C PHE A 98 -11.64 -0.07 8.38
N TYR A 99 -11.02 0.92 7.72
CA TYR A 99 -11.40 2.31 7.90
C TYR A 99 -12.81 2.58 7.42
N MET A 100 -13.39 1.78 6.52
CA MET A 100 -14.81 1.90 6.13
C MET A 100 -15.75 1.19 7.11
N GLY A 101 -15.20 0.44 8.08
CA GLY A 101 -15.95 -0.34 9.06
C GLY A 101 -17.07 0.45 9.76
N PRO A 102 -16.82 1.68 10.26
CA PRO A 102 -17.88 2.52 10.81
C PRO A 102 -19.05 2.77 9.85
N LEU A 103 -18.78 3.12 8.60
CA LEU A 103 -19.84 3.36 7.61
C LEU A 103 -20.57 2.07 7.25
N ILE A 104 -19.87 0.93 7.23
CA ILE A 104 -20.45 -0.38 7.01
C ILE A 104 -21.37 -0.77 8.19
N GLU A 105 -20.92 -0.56 9.43
CA GLU A 105 -21.64 -0.98 10.63
C GLU A 105 -22.82 -0.06 10.95
N ASP A 106 -22.62 1.25 10.83
CA ASP A 106 -23.57 2.30 11.25
C ASP A 106 -24.57 2.64 10.13
N GLU A 107 -24.14 2.58 8.87
CA GLU A 107 -24.92 3.07 7.73
C GLU A 107 -25.12 2.02 6.61
N ASN A 108 -24.56 0.81 6.75
CA ASN A 108 -24.54 -0.22 5.70
C ASN A 108 -24.06 0.31 4.35
N LYS A 109 -22.99 1.12 4.34
CA LYS A 109 -22.45 1.68 3.11
C LYS A 109 -20.93 1.62 3.03
N ILE A 110 -20.43 1.54 1.80
CA ILE A 110 -19.03 1.76 1.47
C ILE A 110 -18.93 3.05 0.67
N CYS A 111 -18.08 3.96 1.14
CA CYS A 111 -17.83 5.25 0.50
C CYS A 111 -16.41 5.28 -0.07
N LEU A 112 -16.26 5.47 -1.38
CA LEU A 112 -14.95 5.60 -2.02
C LEU A 112 -14.94 6.77 -3.01
N PRO A 113 -13.78 7.43 -3.23
CA PRO A 113 -13.68 8.54 -4.17
C PRO A 113 -13.39 8.07 -5.60
N VAL A 114 -14.06 7.00 -6.03
CA VAL A 114 -13.85 6.36 -7.34
C VAL A 114 -15.21 5.99 -7.95
N SER A 115 -15.30 6.02 -9.28
CA SER A 115 -16.50 5.62 -10.01
C SER A 115 -16.73 4.11 -9.98
N GLU A 116 -18.01 3.70 -9.98
CA GLU A 116 -18.41 2.29 -9.81
C GLU A 116 -17.78 1.32 -10.83
N HIS A 117 -17.54 1.78 -12.06
CA HIS A 117 -17.06 0.95 -13.17
C HIS A 117 -15.54 0.98 -13.36
N VAL A 118 -14.84 1.83 -12.63
CA VAL A 118 -13.37 1.88 -12.72
C VAL A 118 -12.81 0.60 -12.12
N GLN A 119 -11.72 0.09 -12.69
CA GLN A 119 -11.01 -1.06 -12.14
C GLN A 119 -9.73 -0.58 -11.46
N TRP A 120 -9.41 -1.18 -10.32
CA TRP A 120 -8.18 -0.94 -9.57
C TRP A 120 -7.71 -2.24 -8.92
N CYS A 121 -6.43 -2.27 -8.60
CA CYS A 121 -5.85 -3.34 -7.80
C CYS A 121 -5.87 -2.97 -6.30
N VAL A 122 -6.08 -4.00 -5.50
CA VAL A 122 -5.91 -4.06 -4.04
C VAL A 122 -5.52 -5.50 -3.69
N ILE A 123 -4.66 -5.70 -2.69
CA ILE A 123 -4.18 -7.03 -2.25
C ILE A 123 -4.22 -7.16 -0.73
N ASP A 124 -4.12 -8.38 -0.21
CA ASP A 124 -3.91 -8.55 1.23
C ASP A 124 -2.48 -8.17 1.62
N MET A 125 -2.33 -7.42 2.71
CA MET A 125 -1.02 -7.08 3.28
C MET A 125 -0.20 -8.33 3.63
N GLU A 126 -0.84 -9.45 4.03
CA GLU A 126 -0.12 -10.70 4.32
C GLU A 126 0.60 -11.23 3.09
N ASP A 127 -0.07 -11.23 1.94
CA ASP A 127 0.52 -11.69 0.67
C ASP A 127 1.70 -10.79 0.27
N ALA A 128 1.59 -9.47 0.49
CA ALA A 128 2.67 -8.54 0.24
C ALA A 128 3.89 -8.82 1.14
N LEU A 129 3.66 -9.08 2.43
CA LEU A 129 4.72 -9.40 3.39
C LEU A 129 5.37 -10.76 3.09
N ASP A 130 4.58 -11.76 2.73
CA ASP A 130 5.07 -13.06 2.26
C ASP A 130 5.99 -12.88 1.05
N ALA A 131 5.58 -12.10 0.06
CA ALA A 131 6.37 -11.84 -1.14
C ALA A 131 7.69 -11.12 -0.80
N ILE A 132 7.63 -10.08 0.04
CA ILE A 132 8.82 -9.34 0.48
C ILE A 132 9.78 -10.28 1.23
N ALA A 133 9.27 -11.12 2.12
CA ALA A 133 10.08 -12.09 2.85
C ALA A 133 10.75 -13.10 1.90
N GLN A 134 10.00 -13.64 0.94
CA GLN A 134 10.53 -14.60 -0.03
C GLN A 134 11.58 -13.97 -0.94
N LEU A 135 11.36 -12.74 -1.42
CA LEU A 135 12.30 -12.04 -2.30
C LEU A 135 13.51 -11.46 -1.57
N SER A 136 13.43 -11.24 -0.27
CA SER A 136 14.58 -10.80 0.54
C SER A 136 15.66 -11.89 0.67
N ASN A 137 15.33 -13.16 0.42
CA ASN A 137 16.29 -14.25 0.32
C ASN A 137 17.06 -14.17 -1.02
N VAL A 138 17.95 -13.20 -1.14
CA VAL A 138 18.73 -12.95 -2.37
C VAL A 138 19.64 -14.14 -2.65
N VAL A 139 19.30 -14.93 -3.68
CA VAL A 139 20.16 -16.01 -4.16
C VAL A 139 21.24 -15.43 -5.08
N LYS A 140 22.49 -15.43 -4.63
CA LYS A 140 23.65 -15.02 -5.45
C LYS A 140 23.68 -15.80 -6.77
N GLY A 141 23.73 -15.10 -7.90
CA GLY A 141 23.93 -15.69 -9.23
C GLY A 141 22.70 -15.79 -10.14
N LYS A 142 21.51 -15.35 -9.72
CA LYS A 142 20.35 -15.18 -10.62
C LYS A 142 20.31 -13.77 -11.20
N LYS A 143 19.86 -13.64 -12.46
CA LYS A 143 19.59 -12.33 -13.09
C LYS A 143 18.51 -11.61 -12.29
N ASN A 144 18.81 -10.40 -11.83
CA ASN A 144 17.89 -9.62 -11.01
C ASN A 144 16.75 -9.02 -11.85
N LYS A 145 15.53 -9.03 -11.31
CA LYS A 145 14.39 -8.28 -11.83
C LYS A 145 14.28 -6.98 -11.03
N THR A 146 14.38 -5.84 -11.69
CA THR A 146 14.46 -4.52 -11.02
C THR A 146 13.09 -3.92 -10.67
N LEU A 147 11.99 -4.48 -11.17
CA LEU A 147 10.64 -3.96 -10.94
C LEU A 147 9.66 -5.13 -10.78
N PHE A 148 8.93 -5.14 -9.68
CA PHE A 148 7.83 -6.05 -9.40
C PHE A 148 6.53 -5.25 -9.25
N ASN A 149 5.45 -5.71 -9.87
CA ASN A 149 4.10 -5.17 -9.68
C ASN A 149 3.28 -6.19 -8.88
N PHE A 150 3.10 -5.96 -7.59
CA PHE A 150 2.31 -6.88 -6.77
C PHE A 150 0.83 -6.58 -6.91
N THR A 151 0.19 -7.24 -7.86
CA THR A 151 -1.24 -7.11 -8.11
C THR A 151 -1.92 -8.48 -8.06
N PRO A 152 -3.25 -8.54 -8.02
CA PRO A 152 -3.96 -9.79 -8.28
C PRO A 152 -3.59 -10.32 -9.66
N SER A 153 -3.31 -11.62 -9.75
CA SER A 153 -2.85 -12.26 -10.99
C SER A 153 -3.95 -12.47 -12.03
N GLN A 154 -5.21 -12.66 -11.59
CA GLN A 154 -6.30 -13.05 -12.47
C GLN A 154 -7.13 -11.86 -12.98
N ARG A 155 -7.46 -10.92 -12.09
CA ARG A 155 -8.29 -9.74 -12.43
C ARG A 155 -8.18 -8.65 -11.36
N ASN A 156 -8.39 -7.42 -11.80
CA ASN A 156 -8.63 -6.30 -10.90
C ASN A 156 -10.08 -6.23 -10.43
N TYR A 157 -10.30 -5.40 -9.42
CA TYR A 157 -11.57 -5.24 -8.74
C TYR A 157 -12.21 -3.90 -9.08
N ASN A 158 -13.52 -3.82 -8.95
CA ASN A 158 -14.27 -2.57 -8.93
C ASN A 158 -15.11 -2.49 -7.65
N VAL A 159 -15.94 -1.44 -7.53
CA VAL A 159 -16.82 -1.25 -6.37
C VAL A 159 -17.75 -2.43 -6.16
N LYS A 160 -18.34 -2.96 -7.24
CA LYS A 160 -19.31 -4.07 -7.15
C LYS A 160 -18.68 -5.31 -6.52
N ASP A 161 -17.41 -5.57 -6.83
CA ASP A 161 -16.67 -6.68 -6.23
C ASP A 161 -16.50 -6.50 -4.71
N VAL A 162 -16.12 -5.29 -4.27
CA VAL A 162 -15.94 -4.97 -2.85
C VAL A 162 -17.27 -5.07 -2.10
N VAL A 163 -18.32 -4.44 -2.64
CA VAL A 163 -19.67 -4.47 -2.05
C VAL A 163 -20.18 -5.91 -1.98
N SER A 164 -20.09 -6.67 -3.07
CA SER A 164 -20.54 -8.07 -3.09
C SER A 164 -19.80 -8.94 -2.08
N ALA A 165 -18.47 -8.78 -1.98
CA ALA A 165 -17.66 -9.51 -1.02
C ALA A 165 -18.01 -9.15 0.43
N ALA A 166 -18.14 -7.86 0.74
CA ALA A 166 -18.49 -7.36 2.06
C ALA A 166 -19.92 -7.77 2.47
N SER A 167 -20.92 -7.52 1.62
CA SER A 167 -22.33 -7.86 1.88
C SER A 167 -22.49 -9.34 2.22
N LYS A 168 -21.87 -10.21 1.42
CA LYS A 168 -21.94 -11.67 1.62
C LYS A 168 -21.22 -12.13 2.89
N ALA A 169 -20.04 -11.59 3.16
CA ALA A 169 -19.24 -12.02 4.30
C ALA A 169 -19.78 -11.50 5.64
N LEU A 170 -20.31 -10.27 5.64
CA LEU A 170 -20.83 -9.61 6.83
C LEU A 170 -22.32 -9.92 7.08
N ASP A 171 -23.00 -10.51 6.09
CA ASP A 171 -24.44 -10.82 6.12
C ASP A 171 -25.30 -9.56 6.24
N ARG A 172 -25.03 -8.60 5.35
CA ARG A 172 -25.64 -7.26 5.32
C ARG A 172 -25.91 -6.83 3.88
N ASP A 173 -26.90 -5.98 3.67
CA ASP A 173 -27.12 -5.30 2.40
C ASP A 173 -26.34 -3.99 2.36
N ILE A 174 -25.11 -4.05 1.83
CA ILE A 174 -24.22 -2.89 1.79
C ILE A 174 -24.42 -2.14 0.47
N ALA A 175 -24.69 -0.83 0.56
CA ALA A 175 -24.76 0.05 -0.59
C ALA A 175 -23.39 0.69 -0.90
N PHE A 176 -23.20 1.13 -2.14
CA PHE A 176 -22.09 1.99 -2.51
C PHE A 176 -22.55 3.44 -2.65
N GLU A 177 -21.74 4.35 -2.12
CA GLU A 177 -21.89 5.80 -2.34
C GLU A 177 -20.56 6.38 -2.83
N LYS A 178 -20.56 6.96 -4.05
CA LYS A 178 -19.38 7.70 -4.52
C LYS A 178 -19.24 8.97 -3.69
N SER A 179 -18.11 9.12 -3.03
CA SER A 179 -17.79 10.31 -2.24
C SER A 179 -16.81 11.22 -2.96
N SER A 180 -16.79 12.50 -2.58
CA SER A 180 -15.76 13.42 -3.05
C SER A 180 -14.43 13.14 -2.33
N ARG A 181 -13.31 13.56 -2.95
CA ARG A 181 -11.98 13.52 -2.31
C ARG A 181 -11.98 14.24 -0.95
N SER A 182 -12.61 15.41 -0.86
CA SER A 182 -12.70 16.17 0.39
C SER A 182 -13.52 15.43 1.45
N SER A 183 -14.63 14.80 1.08
CA SER A 183 -15.45 14.04 2.02
C SER A 183 -14.69 12.85 2.62
N ILE A 184 -13.96 12.09 1.79
CA ILE A 184 -13.15 10.96 2.28
C ILE A 184 -11.96 11.46 3.11
N ARG A 185 -11.36 12.59 2.74
CA ARG A 185 -10.31 13.22 3.54
C ARG A 185 -10.80 13.53 4.95
N ASP A 186 -11.92 14.25 5.06
CA ASP A 186 -12.46 14.69 6.35
C ASP A 186 -12.87 13.48 7.19
N TYR A 187 -13.49 12.47 6.57
CA TYR A 187 -13.80 11.20 7.21
C TYR A 187 -12.55 10.50 7.79
N LEU A 188 -11.48 10.35 7.02
CA LEU A 188 -10.24 9.74 7.50
C LEU A 188 -9.56 10.57 8.59
N LYS A 189 -9.69 11.90 8.58
CA LYS A 189 -9.19 12.77 9.65
C LYS A 189 -9.94 12.53 10.95
N ASP A 190 -11.25 12.39 10.88
CA ASP A 190 -12.08 12.12 12.06
C ASP A 190 -11.75 10.75 12.67
N LEU A 191 -11.52 9.74 11.82
CA LEU A 191 -11.11 8.40 12.27
C LEU A 191 -9.78 8.35 13.02
N ARG A 192 -8.90 9.34 12.82
CA ARG A 192 -7.61 9.40 13.52
C ARG A 192 -7.76 9.29 15.04
N ASN A 193 -8.83 9.88 15.58
CA ASN A 193 -9.12 9.93 17.02
C ASN A 193 -10.29 9.03 17.43
N ASP A 194 -10.80 8.20 16.52
CA ASP A 194 -11.90 7.29 16.80
C ASP A 194 -11.43 6.15 17.71
N ASN A 195 -12.20 5.90 18.79
CA ASN A 195 -11.87 4.89 19.79
C ASN A 195 -11.75 3.47 19.20
N ARG A 196 -12.47 3.18 18.11
CA ARG A 196 -12.45 1.89 17.40
C ARG A 196 -11.08 1.58 16.78
N PHE A 197 -10.25 2.60 16.53
CA PHE A 197 -8.92 2.45 15.92
C PHE A 197 -7.77 2.83 16.85
N ARG A 198 -8.03 2.94 18.16
CA ARG A 198 -7.01 3.29 19.15
C ARG A 198 -6.04 2.15 19.41
N GLU A 199 -6.54 0.92 19.47
CA GLU A 199 -5.78 -0.30 19.75
C GLU A 199 -6.16 -1.40 18.76
N ARG A 200 -5.23 -2.33 18.54
CA ARG A 200 -5.52 -3.48 17.68
C ARG A 200 -6.39 -4.47 18.45
N PRO A 201 -7.37 -5.12 17.80
CA PRO A 201 -8.07 -6.23 18.40
C PRO A 201 -7.10 -7.32 18.84
N SER A 202 -7.36 -7.92 20.00
CA SER A 202 -6.63 -9.10 20.49
C SER A 202 -6.83 -10.34 19.62
N GLU A 203 -7.92 -10.34 18.83
CA GLU A 203 -8.30 -11.40 17.91
C GLU A 203 -7.92 -10.97 16.48
N GLY A 204 -7.07 -11.75 15.81
CA GLY A 204 -6.67 -11.51 14.41
C GLY A 204 -5.16 -11.36 14.21
N HIS A 205 -4.75 -11.23 12.94
CA HIS A 205 -3.35 -11.32 12.48
C HIS A 205 -2.51 -10.05 12.71
N GLY A 206 -2.85 -9.17 13.66
CA GLY A 206 -2.05 -7.98 13.98
C GLY A 206 -1.98 -6.90 12.88
N MET A 207 -2.65 -7.10 11.74
CA MET A 207 -2.66 -6.19 10.58
C MET A 207 -3.82 -5.18 10.59
N PHE A 208 -4.59 -5.13 11.68
CA PHE A 208 -5.63 -4.12 11.85
C PHE A 208 -5.00 -2.70 11.89
N PRO A 209 -5.52 -1.74 11.11
CA PRO A 209 -4.95 -0.40 11.04
C PRO A 209 -5.27 0.41 12.29
N LEU A 210 -4.39 1.36 12.65
CA LEU A 210 -4.60 2.26 13.79
C LEU A 210 -4.78 3.69 13.32
N GLY A 211 -5.74 4.40 13.92
CA GLY A 211 -6.08 5.78 13.59
C GLY A 211 -4.89 6.72 13.74
N ARG A 212 -3.98 6.46 14.71
CA ARG A 212 -2.77 7.25 14.93
C ARG A 212 -1.83 7.35 13.71
N TYR A 213 -1.92 6.42 12.75
CA TYR A 213 -1.13 6.44 11.52
C TYR A 213 -1.79 7.24 10.37
N LEU A 214 -3.04 7.68 10.53
CA LEU A 214 -3.74 8.58 9.60
C LEU A 214 -3.28 10.04 9.80
N ASN A 215 -2.01 10.31 9.48
CA ASN A 215 -1.52 11.68 9.37
C ASN A 215 -1.90 12.28 8.00
N GLU A 216 -1.78 13.61 7.85
CA GLU A 216 -2.16 14.32 6.61
C GLU A 216 -1.50 13.76 5.35
N THR A 217 -0.20 13.44 5.44
CA THR A 217 0.59 12.92 4.34
C THR A 217 0.14 11.51 3.94
N ASN A 218 -0.18 10.64 4.91
CA ASN A 218 -0.75 9.31 4.66
C ASN A 218 -2.13 9.43 3.99
N ILE A 219 -3.02 10.24 4.57
CA ILE A 219 -4.37 10.47 4.02
C ILE A 219 -4.28 11.00 2.58
N ASN A 220 -3.42 11.98 2.30
CA ASN A 220 -3.23 12.47 0.94
C ASN A 220 -2.65 11.40 0.01
N THR A 221 -1.73 10.55 0.46
CA THR A 221 -1.19 9.45 -0.35
C THR A 221 -2.28 8.45 -0.73
N ILE A 222 -3.16 8.10 0.21
CA ILE A 222 -4.33 7.25 -0.05
C ILE A 222 -5.24 7.89 -1.10
N LEU A 223 -5.53 9.19 -0.96
CA LEU A 223 -6.41 9.90 -1.88
C LEU A 223 -5.80 10.05 -3.28
N ASP A 224 -4.49 10.30 -3.38
CA ASP A 224 -3.76 10.34 -4.64
C ASP A 224 -3.82 8.97 -5.35
N TYR A 225 -3.72 7.87 -4.61
CA TYR A 225 -3.88 6.54 -5.18
C TYR A 225 -5.28 6.31 -5.76
N TRP A 226 -6.33 6.78 -5.08
CA TRP A 226 -7.69 6.70 -5.62
C TRP A 226 -7.90 7.58 -6.85
N GLU A 227 -7.27 8.76 -6.91
CA GLU A 227 -7.29 9.58 -8.12
C GLU A 227 -6.54 8.93 -9.30
N LEU A 228 -5.40 8.28 -9.06
CA LEU A 228 -4.74 7.45 -10.08
C LEU A 228 -5.64 6.32 -10.55
N SER A 229 -6.40 5.72 -9.63
CA SER A 229 -7.37 4.68 -9.96
C SER A 229 -8.50 5.22 -10.82
N GLU A 230 -9.11 6.35 -10.46
CA GLU A 230 -10.14 7.04 -11.26
C GLU A 230 -9.63 7.37 -12.68
N ALA A 231 -8.35 7.73 -12.80
CA ALA A 231 -7.66 7.95 -14.08
C ALA A 231 -7.27 6.65 -14.82
N LYS A 232 -7.62 5.48 -14.27
CA LYS A 232 -7.35 4.13 -14.80
C LYS A 232 -5.87 3.77 -14.91
N HIS A 233 -5.02 4.37 -14.08
CA HIS A 233 -3.58 4.08 -14.05
C HIS A 233 -3.21 2.93 -13.11
N THR A 234 -4.14 2.44 -12.30
CA THR A 234 -3.93 1.32 -11.37
C THR A 234 -4.53 0.00 -11.86
N ASP A 235 -5.12 -0.03 -13.06
CA ASP A 235 -5.63 -1.24 -13.70
C ASP A 235 -4.50 -2.07 -14.32
N VAL A 236 -3.58 -2.52 -13.46
CA VAL A 236 -2.39 -3.31 -13.82
C VAL A 236 -2.58 -4.73 -13.32
N ILE A 237 -2.36 -5.71 -14.21
CA ILE A 237 -2.37 -7.14 -13.86
C ILE A 237 -0.97 -7.69 -14.08
N SER A 238 -0.45 -8.42 -13.10
CA SER A 238 0.87 -9.03 -13.11
C SER A 238 0.86 -10.34 -12.35
N GLN A 239 1.74 -11.25 -12.76
CA GLN A 239 1.95 -12.54 -12.10
C GLN A 239 2.93 -12.44 -10.91
N ASP A 240 3.60 -11.29 -10.74
CA ASP A 240 4.74 -11.14 -9.82
C ASP A 240 4.43 -11.52 -8.37
N LEU A 241 3.24 -11.18 -7.86
CA LEU A 241 2.85 -11.54 -6.50
C LEU A 241 2.66 -13.04 -6.35
N GLU A 242 1.92 -13.67 -7.26
CA GLU A 242 1.66 -15.12 -7.25
C GLU A 242 2.96 -15.92 -7.41
N ASP A 243 3.84 -15.50 -8.33
CA ASP A 243 5.15 -16.11 -8.52
C ASP A 243 6.02 -15.97 -7.27
N ALA A 244 5.97 -14.81 -6.59
CA ALA A 244 6.75 -14.55 -5.39
C ALA A 244 6.24 -15.31 -4.16
N ILE A 245 4.94 -15.62 -4.06
CA ILE A 245 4.38 -16.35 -2.90
C ILE A 245 4.13 -17.84 -3.16
N GLY A 246 4.20 -18.28 -4.43
CA GLY A 246 3.99 -19.66 -4.84
C GLY A 246 2.53 -20.16 -4.73
N ARG A 247 1.56 -19.25 -4.62
CA ARG A 247 0.13 -19.52 -4.49
C ARG A 247 -0.69 -18.34 -5.03
N ASN A 248 -1.97 -18.56 -5.31
CA ASN A 248 -2.88 -17.45 -5.60
C ASN A 248 -2.92 -16.45 -4.42
N PRO A 249 -2.90 -15.13 -4.70
CA PRO A 249 -3.15 -14.11 -3.69
C PRO A 249 -4.52 -14.29 -3.04
N THR A 250 -4.63 -13.89 -1.77
CA THR A 250 -5.88 -13.90 -1.01
C THR A 250 -6.93 -13.08 -1.74
N SER A 251 -8.14 -13.63 -1.87
CA SER A 251 -9.25 -12.92 -2.52
C SER A 251 -9.93 -11.93 -1.58
N LEU A 252 -10.56 -10.88 -2.12
CA LEU A 252 -11.41 -9.97 -1.33
C LEU A 252 -12.47 -10.70 -0.51
N LYS A 253 -13.08 -11.75 -1.09
CA LYS A 253 -14.09 -12.57 -0.43
C LYS A 253 -13.50 -13.26 0.80
N ASP A 254 -12.31 -13.86 0.67
CA ASP A 254 -11.66 -14.55 1.78
C ASP A 254 -11.22 -13.56 2.85
N PHE A 255 -10.73 -12.38 2.46
CA PHE A 255 -10.39 -11.30 3.39
C PHE A 255 -11.58 -10.91 4.27
N PHE A 256 -12.73 -10.53 3.68
CA PHE A 256 -13.90 -10.13 4.47
C PHE A 256 -14.44 -11.28 5.31
N HIS A 257 -14.40 -12.52 4.80
CA HIS A 257 -14.87 -13.68 5.56
C HIS A 257 -13.99 -13.95 6.79
N ARG A 258 -12.66 -13.97 6.62
CA ARG A 258 -11.70 -14.17 7.71
C ARG A 258 -11.74 -13.05 8.76
N ASN A 259 -12.05 -11.82 8.34
CA ASN A 259 -12.06 -10.65 9.20
C ASN A 259 -13.46 -10.21 9.65
N ARG A 260 -14.50 -11.02 9.41
CA ARG A 260 -15.90 -10.67 9.74
C ARG A 260 -16.09 -10.18 11.17
N GLU A 261 -15.49 -10.87 12.15
CA GLU A 261 -15.64 -10.51 13.56
C GLU A 261 -14.93 -9.19 13.90
N GLN A 262 -13.84 -8.86 13.21
CA GLN A 262 -13.19 -7.55 13.38
C GLN A 262 -14.10 -6.43 12.86
N PHE A 263 -14.78 -6.62 11.73
CA PHE A 263 -15.75 -5.63 11.22
C PHE A 263 -16.92 -5.42 12.17
N LYS A 264 -17.51 -6.48 12.74
CA LYS A 264 -18.61 -6.37 13.71
C LYS A 264 -18.26 -5.58 14.98
N ARG A 265 -16.97 -5.54 15.35
CA ARG A 265 -16.47 -4.79 16.52
C ARG A 265 -16.34 -3.30 16.25
N LEU A 266 -16.53 -2.85 15.01
CA LEU A 266 -16.48 -1.44 14.60
C LEU A 266 -17.85 -0.75 14.68
N ARG A 267 -18.84 -1.41 15.27
CA ARG A 267 -20.10 -0.81 15.73
C ARG A 267 -19.89 0.14 16.91
#